data_AF-A0A4Y2N855-F1
#
_entry.id   AF-A0A4Y2N855-F1
#
_cell.length_a   1.000
_cell.length_b   1.000
_cell.length_c   1.000
_cell.angle_alpha   90.00
_cell.angle_beta   90.00
_cell.angle_gamma   90.00
#
_symmetry.space_group_name_H-M   'P 1'
#
loop_
_entity.id
_entity.type
_entity.pdbx_description
1 polymer ?
#
loop_
_entity_poly.entity_id
_entity_poly.type
_entity_poly.pdbx_seq_one_letter_code
_entity_poly.pdbx_strand_id
1 'polypeptide(L)'
;MSKSESISQPLEDERKNLHGILNELKSYGYPVLCSSLEMVCKLNGNQDIFWNFSNIDLVNDFPVCADSKNCIQECMEDMSLSAKIDFIKHIRLLLITNIASRGGFKHVFVGDTSCSLAENLLNDINLGRGSQISADTNFYDTRFKVPVCRPLREFLNKEVALYLHLHNCSYTVLPDLLTKTDTKSSIQRLTESFITNLQEDFPATVFTIFRTGGKLSKQDGILGSKLCFLCMSKLDNIEPDPCSALEALKLSEKLSKALNDVTVNSIPDAVNGERSSPLSSDFENQNLLKFLCHGCSVAFRNNKRSSKFSPFLKQMKRNEMKEDIKDFLINAEGEAS
;
A
#
# COMPACT_ATOMS: atom_id res chain seq x y z
N MET A 1 -17.03 35.71 -12.40
CA MET A 1 -15.75 36.08 -11.77
C MET A 1 -15.96 35.85 -10.28
N SER A 2 -15.38 34.91 -9.55
CA SER A 2 -14.19 34.06 -9.68
C SER A 2 -14.54 32.66 -9.15
N LYS A 3 -14.28 31.61 -9.95
CA LYS A 3 -14.31 30.18 -9.53
C LYS A 3 -13.00 29.48 -9.89
N SER A 4 -11.98 30.25 -10.28
CA SER A 4 -10.69 29.78 -10.80
C SER A 4 -9.55 29.89 -9.79
N GLU A 5 -9.76 30.46 -8.60
CA GLU A 5 -8.69 30.73 -7.62
C GLU A 5 -8.49 29.61 -6.57
N SER A 6 -9.41 28.64 -6.44
CA SER A 6 -9.32 27.60 -5.41
C SER A 6 -8.55 26.33 -5.81
N ILE A 7 -8.28 26.11 -7.09
CA ILE A 7 -7.55 24.93 -7.59
C ILE A 7 -6.06 25.25 -7.83
N SER A 8 -5.73 26.51 -8.08
CA SER A 8 -4.35 26.97 -8.35
C SER A 8 -3.50 27.11 -7.08
N GLN A 9 -4.07 27.59 -5.97
CA GLN A 9 -3.34 27.78 -4.70
C GLN A 9 -2.78 26.48 -4.07
N PRO A 10 -3.53 25.36 -4.00
CA PRO A 10 -3.03 24.13 -3.39
C PRO A 10 -1.86 23.51 -4.17
N LEU A 11 -1.89 23.62 -5.49
CA LEU A 11 -0.83 23.10 -6.37
C LEU A 11 0.44 23.94 -6.26
N GLU A 12 0.33 25.27 -6.10
CA GLU A 12 1.49 26.14 -5.91
C GLU A 12 2.16 25.95 -4.55
N ASP A 13 1.39 25.71 -3.49
CA ASP A 13 1.92 25.43 -2.16
C ASP A 13 2.59 24.05 -2.09
N GLU A 14 1.99 23.03 -2.70
CA GLU A 14 2.59 21.70 -2.85
C GLU A 14 3.91 21.76 -3.64
N ARG A 15 3.98 22.59 -4.69
CA ARG A 15 5.19 22.83 -5.50
C ARG A 15 6.30 23.53 -4.72
N LYS A 16 5.96 24.56 -3.92
CA LYS A 16 6.94 25.25 -3.05
C LYS A 16 7.50 24.29 -2.00
N ASN A 17 6.65 23.46 -1.41
CA ASN A 17 7.06 22.46 -0.42
C ASN A 17 8.01 21.42 -1.04
N LEU A 18 7.68 20.90 -2.22
CA LEU A 18 8.56 19.98 -2.95
C LEU A 18 9.93 20.62 -3.26
N HIS A 19 9.95 21.86 -3.72
CA HIS A 19 11.21 22.55 -3.99
C HIS A 19 12.07 22.73 -2.72
N GLY A 20 11.43 23.07 -1.59
CA GLY A 20 12.11 23.14 -0.29
C GLY A 20 12.77 21.82 0.11
N ILE A 21 12.04 20.71 0.02
CA ILE A 21 12.55 19.36 0.33
C ILE A 21 13.74 19.00 -0.56
N LEU A 22 13.64 19.29 -1.85
CA LEU A 22 14.66 18.87 -2.80
C LEU A 22 15.96 19.65 -2.60
N ASN A 23 15.87 20.93 -2.20
CA ASN A 23 17.04 21.71 -1.80
C ASN A 23 17.66 21.19 -0.51
N GLU A 24 16.86 20.75 0.45
CA GLU A 24 17.34 20.10 1.67
C GLU A 24 18.03 18.76 1.36
N LEU A 25 17.44 17.92 0.51
CA LEU A 25 18.04 16.63 0.13
C LEU A 25 19.37 16.80 -0.62
N LYS A 26 19.52 17.85 -1.44
CA LYS A 26 20.81 18.19 -2.07
C LYS A 26 21.92 18.46 -1.06
N SER A 27 21.59 19.04 0.09
CA SER A 27 22.59 19.37 1.12
C SER A 27 23.31 18.14 1.66
N TYR A 28 22.67 16.96 1.59
CA TYR A 28 23.24 15.69 2.03
C TYR A 28 24.16 15.02 1.01
N GLY A 29 24.27 15.55 -0.22
CA GLY A 29 25.22 15.04 -1.23
C GLY A 29 24.87 13.68 -1.85
N TYR A 30 23.69 13.13 -1.60
CA TYR A 30 23.22 11.89 -2.23
C TYR A 30 22.51 12.15 -3.56
N PRO A 31 22.65 11.26 -4.56
CA PRO A 31 21.80 11.29 -5.75
C PRO A 31 20.33 11.19 -5.36
N VAL A 32 19.52 12.14 -5.84
CA VAL A 32 18.08 12.16 -5.57
C VAL A 32 17.34 11.64 -6.81
N LEU A 33 16.55 10.59 -6.61
CA LEU A 33 15.65 10.06 -7.63
C LEU A 33 14.23 10.48 -7.30
N CYS A 34 13.50 10.95 -8.30
CA CYS A 34 12.11 11.38 -8.15
C CYS A 34 11.19 10.49 -8.97
N SER A 35 10.01 10.20 -8.42
CA SER A 35 8.93 9.47 -9.06
C SER A 35 7.61 9.90 -8.47
N SER A 36 6.55 9.93 -9.29
CA SER A 36 5.19 10.14 -8.80
C SER A 36 4.54 8.82 -8.42
N LEU A 37 3.66 8.84 -7.41
CA LEU A 37 3.07 7.63 -6.87
C LEU A 37 2.27 6.85 -7.94
N GLU A 38 1.67 7.57 -8.89
CA GLU A 38 0.94 6.98 -10.02
C GLU A 38 1.79 6.17 -10.99
N MET A 39 3.11 6.29 -10.96
CA MET A 39 3.99 5.44 -11.78
C MET A 39 3.94 3.97 -11.39
N VAL A 40 3.35 3.63 -10.25
CA VAL A 40 3.04 2.23 -9.88
C VAL A 40 2.16 1.52 -10.92
N CYS A 41 1.35 2.26 -11.70
CA CYS A 41 0.56 1.68 -12.80
C CYS A 41 1.43 1.21 -13.98
N LYS A 42 2.69 1.67 -14.05
CA LYS A 42 3.61 1.45 -15.18
C LYS A 42 4.77 0.50 -14.87
N LEU A 43 4.75 -0.18 -13.71
CA LEU A 43 5.87 -1.02 -13.24
C LEU A 43 6.31 -2.13 -14.19
N ASN A 44 5.44 -2.60 -15.08
CA ASN A 44 5.75 -3.67 -16.03
C ASN A 44 5.90 -3.16 -17.48
N GLY A 45 5.86 -1.85 -17.69
CA GLY A 45 6.18 -1.25 -19.00
C GLY A 45 7.67 -0.93 -19.11
N ASN A 46 8.19 -0.93 -20.34
CA ASN A 46 9.55 -0.45 -20.67
C ASN A 46 9.71 1.08 -20.52
N GLN A 47 8.73 1.77 -19.94
CA GLN A 47 8.78 3.20 -19.71
C GLN A 47 9.57 3.51 -18.43
N ASP A 48 10.28 4.64 -18.42
CA ASP A 48 10.90 5.17 -17.22
C ASP A 48 9.84 5.47 -16.16
N ILE A 49 10.09 5.01 -14.94
CA ILE A 49 9.21 5.23 -13.77
C ILE A 49 9.86 6.16 -12.74
N PHE A 50 11.11 6.57 -12.96
CA PHE A 50 11.86 7.46 -12.07
C PHE A 50 12.88 8.26 -12.89
N TRP A 51 13.29 9.39 -12.34
CA TRP A 51 14.20 10.32 -13.00
C TRP A 51 15.21 10.87 -11.99
N ASN A 52 16.42 11.19 -12.48
CA ASN A 52 17.42 11.85 -11.65
C ASN A 52 17.05 13.33 -11.50
N PHE A 53 16.94 13.77 -10.25
CA PHE A 53 16.58 15.13 -9.91
C PHE A 53 17.45 16.19 -10.61
N SER A 54 18.76 15.96 -10.73
CA SER A 54 19.69 16.93 -11.34
C SER A 54 19.36 17.25 -12.80
N ASN A 55 18.53 16.43 -13.46
CA ASN A 55 18.19 16.55 -14.87
C ASN A 55 16.73 16.99 -15.10
N ILE A 56 15.98 17.35 -14.05
CA ILE A 56 14.55 17.69 -14.15
C ILE A 56 14.32 19.13 -13.70
N ASP A 57 13.80 19.96 -14.60
CA ASP A 57 13.10 21.18 -14.22
C ASP A 57 11.71 20.81 -13.69
N LEU A 58 11.60 20.69 -12.36
CA LEU A 58 10.37 20.32 -11.61
C LEU A 58 9.12 21.12 -12.02
N VAL A 59 9.32 22.32 -12.57
CA VAL A 59 8.26 23.27 -12.90
C VAL A 59 7.55 22.91 -14.20
N ASN A 60 8.28 22.33 -15.17
CA ASN A 60 7.75 22.08 -16.53
C ASN A 60 7.82 20.61 -16.95
N ASP A 61 8.78 19.84 -16.42
CA ASP A 61 9.15 18.52 -16.97
C ASP A 61 8.87 17.35 -16.03
N PHE A 62 8.21 17.55 -14.89
CA PHE A 62 7.90 16.43 -14.01
C PHE A 62 6.89 15.49 -14.68
N PRO A 63 7.25 14.24 -15.02
CA PRO A 63 6.40 13.43 -15.88
C PRO A 63 5.20 12.94 -15.08
N VAL A 64 4.06 13.57 -15.27
CA VAL A 64 2.79 13.14 -14.68
C VAL A 64 2.01 12.42 -15.77
N CYS A 65 1.75 11.13 -15.59
CA CYS A 65 0.86 10.41 -16.48
C CYS A 65 -0.59 10.65 -16.04
N ALA A 66 -1.30 11.53 -16.75
CA ALA A 66 -2.69 11.87 -16.46
C ALA A 66 -3.58 10.62 -16.32
N ASP A 67 -3.40 9.63 -17.21
CA ASP A 67 -4.14 8.37 -17.15
C ASP A 67 -3.86 7.57 -15.87
N SER A 68 -2.59 7.52 -15.45
CA SER A 68 -2.19 6.80 -14.23
C SER A 68 -2.69 7.52 -12.97
N LYS A 69 -2.67 8.86 -12.98
CA LYS A 69 -3.22 9.69 -11.90
C LYS A 69 -4.72 9.47 -11.74
N ASN A 70 -5.47 9.54 -12.84
CA ASN A 70 -6.92 9.28 -12.85
C ASN A 70 -7.21 7.85 -12.36
N CYS A 71 -6.41 6.87 -12.79
CA CYS A 71 -6.53 5.49 -12.36
C CYS A 71 -6.41 5.32 -10.83
N ILE A 72 -5.44 5.98 -10.18
CA ILE A 72 -5.29 5.91 -8.72
C ILE A 72 -6.42 6.68 -8.02
N GLN A 73 -6.82 7.84 -8.54
CA GLN A 73 -7.89 8.62 -7.95
C GLN A 73 -9.22 7.87 -7.97
N GLU A 74 -9.59 7.26 -9.12
CA GLU A 74 -10.75 6.39 -9.24
C GLU A 74 -10.66 5.19 -8.29
N CYS A 75 -9.46 4.59 -8.15
CA CYS A 75 -9.22 3.48 -7.23
C CYS A 75 -9.52 3.87 -5.77
N MET A 76 -9.12 5.07 -5.37
CA MET A 76 -9.26 5.55 -4.00
C MET A 76 -10.63 6.15 -3.70
N GLU A 77 -11.43 6.58 -4.69
CA GLU A 77 -12.68 7.35 -4.47
C GLU A 77 -13.59 6.72 -3.41
N ASP A 78 -13.88 5.43 -3.56
CA ASP A 78 -14.80 4.65 -2.71
C ASP A 78 -14.12 3.98 -1.49
N MET A 79 -12.82 4.19 -1.28
CA MET A 79 -12.09 3.64 -0.13
C MET A 79 -12.33 4.47 1.13
N SER A 80 -12.45 3.80 2.28
CA SER A 80 -12.39 4.46 3.59
C SER A 80 -11.02 5.12 3.80
N LEU A 81 -10.93 6.08 4.72
CA LEU A 81 -9.65 6.74 5.02
C LEU A 81 -8.58 5.72 5.44
N SER A 82 -8.93 4.76 6.30
CA SER A 82 -8.01 3.69 6.72
C SER A 82 -7.50 2.85 5.54
N ALA A 83 -8.38 2.52 4.60
CA ALA A 83 -8.02 1.76 3.40
C ALA A 83 -7.14 2.58 2.44
N LYS A 84 -7.41 3.88 2.28
CA LYS A 84 -6.57 4.80 1.47
C LYS A 84 -5.13 4.85 1.98
N ILE A 85 -4.95 4.98 3.29
CA ILE A 85 -3.62 5.06 3.92
C ILE A 85 -2.85 3.75 3.74
N ASP A 86 -3.50 2.62 4.02
CA ASP A 86 -2.91 1.29 3.84
C ASP A 86 -2.54 1.02 2.37
N PHE A 87 -3.45 1.37 1.45
CA PHE A 87 -3.20 1.27 0.01
C PHE A 87 -1.97 2.09 -0.41
N ILE A 88 -1.90 3.37 -0.01
CA ILE A 88 -0.76 4.26 -0.30
C ILE A 88 0.56 3.70 0.26
N LYS A 89 0.55 3.19 1.49
CA LYS A 89 1.73 2.57 2.13
C LYS A 89 2.28 1.45 1.25
N HIS A 90 1.42 0.56 0.74
CA HIS A 90 1.85 -0.57 -0.08
C HIS A 90 2.30 -0.19 -1.48
N ILE A 91 1.55 0.64 -2.19
CA ILE A 91 1.96 1.05 -3.55
C ILE A 91 3.25 1.87 -3.53
N ARG A 92 3.48 2.67 -2.47
CA ARG A 92 4.73 3.42 -2.28
C ARG A 92 5.91 2.48 -2.13
N LEU A 93 5.83 1.50 -1.24
CA LEU A 93 6.91 0.54 -1.03
C LEU A 93 7.16 -0.32 -2.28
N LEU A 94 6.08 -0.72 -2.97
CA LEU A 94 6.16 -1.43 -4.24
C LEU A 94 6.88 -0.60 -5.31
N LEU A 95 6.54 0.68 -5.44
CA LEU A 95 7.20 1.59 -6.38
C LEU A 95 8.69 1.77 -6.04
N ILE A 96 9.02 2.05 -4.77
CA ILE A 96 10.41 2.24 -4.32
C ILE A 96 11.26 1.00 -4.62
N THR A 97 10.76 -0.19 -4.29
CA THR A 97 11.50 -1.45 -4.52
C THR A 97 11.68 -1.77 -6.00
N ASN A 98 10.70 -1.41 -6.85
CA ASN A 98 10.85 -1.54 -8.30
C ASN A 98 11.84 -0.52 -8.89
N ILE A 99 11.82 0.72 -8.42
CA ILE A 99 12.83 1.73 -8.78
C ILE A 99 14.22 1.23 -8.39
N ALA A 100 14.37 0.70 -7.17
CA ALA A 100 15.62 0.13 -6.70
C ALA A 100 16.10 -1.02 -7.62
N SER A 101 15.19 -1.92 -7.99
CA SER A 101 15.49 -3.03 -8.91
C SER A 101 15.96 -2.55 -10.28
N ARG A 102 15.28 -1.55 -10.87
CA ARG A 102 15.62 -1.00 -12.18
C ARG A 102 16.90 -0.17 -12.17
N GLY A 103 17.17 0.52 -11.06
CA GLY A 103 18.40 1.27 -10.84
C GLY A 103 19.62 0.41 -10.47
N GLY A 104 19.47 -0.92 -10.38
CA GLY A 104 20.57 -1.83 -10.02
C GLY A 104 20.99 -1.76 -8.56
N PHE A 105 20.13 -1.24 -7.67
CA PHE A 105 20.41 -1.15 -6.24
C PHE A 105 20.20 -2.51 -5.57
N LYS A 106 21.04 -2.81 -4.56
CA LYS A 106 21.02 -4.10 -3.86
C LYS A 106 20.13 -4.14 -2.63
N HIS A 107 19.87 -2.98 -2.01
CA HIS A 107 19.11 -2.86 -0.77
C HIS A 107 18.34 -1.55 -0.77
N VAL A 108 17.16 -1.54 -0.14
CA VAL A 108 16.38 -0.34 0.14
C VAL A 108 16.37 -0.12 1.65
N PHE A 109 16.82 1.05 2.12
CA PHE A 109 16.70 1.42 3.53
C PHE A 109 15.50 2.33 3.73
N VAL A 110 14.68 2.02 4.73
CA VAL A 110 13.52 2.85 5.10
C VAL A 110 13.63 3.34 6.54
N GLY A 111 13.00 4.48 6.82
CA GLY A 111 13.08 5.18 8.10
C GLY A 111 12.09 4.68 9.17
N ASP A 112 11.72 3.40 9.14
CA ASP A 112 10.78 2.85 10.13
C ASP A 112 11.43 2.78 11.52
N THR A 113 10.81 3.44 12.49
CA THR A 113 11.23 3.45 13.91
C THR A 113 10.49 2.37 14.71
N SER A 114 10.89 2.13 15.97
CA SER A 114 10.14 1.27 16.89
C SER A 114 8.69 1.71 17.05
N CYS A 115 8.45 3.03 17.12
CA CYS A 115 7.11 3.63 17.23
C CYS A 115 6.29 3.31 15.98
N SER A 116 6.82 3.62 14.79
CA SER A 116 6.12 3.36 13.53
C SER A 116 5.84 1.87 13.31
N LEU A 117 6.75 0.98 13.73
CA LEU A 117 6.55 -0.46 13.62
C LEU A 117 5.50 -0.99 14.59
N ALA A 118 5.43 -0.47 15.82
CA ALA A 118 4.39 -0.84 16.78
C ALA A 118 3.00 -0.39 16.30
N GLU A 119 2.90 0.85 15.80
CA GLU A 119 1.67 1.38 15.20
C GLU A 119 1.26 0.56 13.97
N ASN A 120 2.19 0.32 13.04
CA ASN A 120 1.93 -0.47 11.85
C ASN A 120 1.48 -1.89 12.19
N LEU A 121 2.10 -2.55 13.18
CA LEU A 121 1.68 -3.88 13.62
C LEU A 121 0.23 -3.91 14.08
N LEU A 122 -0.18 -2.96 14.94
CA LEU A 122 -1.56 -2.93 15.44
C LEU A 122 -2.54 -2.55 14.32
N ASN A 123 -2.16 -1.63 13.43
CA ASN A 123 -2.93 -1.32 12.23
C ASN A 123 -3.12 -2.56 11.34
N ASP A 124 -2.05 -3.33 11.12
CA ASP A 124 -2.07 -4.53 10.30
C ASP A 124 -2.96 -5.61 10.93
N ILE A 125 -2.96 -5.78 12.26
CA ILE A 125 -3.92 -6.66 12.96
C ILE A 125 -5.36 -6.19 12.74
N ASN A 126 -5.64 -4.91 12.98
CA ASN A 126 -6.98 -4.32 12.87
C ASN A 126 -7.53 -4.38 11.44
N LEU A 127 -6.66 -4.33 10.43
CA LEU A 127 -7.00 -4.44 9.01
C LEU A 127 -7.04 -5.89 8.50
N GLY A 128 -6.81 -6.88 9.37
CA GLY A 128 -6.84 -8.30 9.00
C GLY A 128 -5.64 -8.76 8.16
N ARG A 129 -4.49 -8.10 8.33
CA ARG A 129 -3.18 -8.37 7.69
C ARG A 129 -2.25 -9.19 8.59
N GLY A 130 -2.82 -10.09 9.40
CA GLY A 130 -2.08 -10.86 10.41
C GLY A 130 -1.00 -11.79 9.83
N SER A 131 -1.18 -12.26 8.58
CA SER A 131 -0.23 -13.11 7.88
C SER A 131 1.04 -12.36 7.43
N GLN A 132 1.01 -11.01 7.38
CA GLN A 132 2.12 -10.17 6.93
C GLN A 132 2.98 -9.60 8.06
N ILE A 133 2.51 -9.65 9.32
CA ILE A 133 3.13 -8.97 10.47
C ILE A 133 4.62 -9.31 10.64
N SER A 134 4.98 -10.58 10.50
CA SER A 134 6.39 -10.99 10.67
C SER A 134 7.29 -10.29 9.64
N ALA A 135 6.88 -10.25 8.37
CA ALA A 135 7.65 -9.59 7.32
C ALA A 135 7.62 -8.05 7.45
N ASP A 136 6.46 -7.48 7.82
CA ASP A 136 6.30 -6.03 8.00
C ASP A 136 7.16 -5.51 9.16
N THR A 137 7.36 -6.31 10.22
CA THR A 137 8.14 -5.91 11.40
C THR A 137 9.59 -6.34 11.42
N ASN A 138 10.02 -7.25 10.56
CA ASN A 138 11.40 -7.73 10.54
C ASN A 138 12.41 -6.65 10.11
N PHE A 139 13.66 -6.81 10.55
CA PHE A 139 14.76 -5.95 10.10
C PHE A 139 15.01 -6.06 8.60
N TYR A 140 14.88 -7.28 8.06
CA TYR A 140 15.18 -7.63 6.67
C TYR A 140 13.93 -8.27 6.03
N ASP A 141 13.39 -7.62 5.01
CA ASP A 141 12.20 -8.06 4.30
C ASP A 141 12.56 -8.47 2.87
N THR A 142 12.40 -9.76 2.58
CA THR A 142 12.80 -10.41 1.32
C THR A 142 11.63 -10.66 0.36
N ARG A 143 10.45 -10.09 0.62
CA ARG A 143 9.28 -10.27 -0.26
C ARG A 143 9.44 -9.61 -1.63
N PHE A 144 10.30 -8.61 -1.72
CA PHE A 144 10.54 -7.82 -2.93
C PHE A 144 11.82 -8.28 -3.64
N LYS A 145 11.93 -7.97 -4.94
CA LYS A 145 13.15 -8.25 -5.74
C LYS A 145 14.40 -7.62 -5.12
N VAL A 146 14.26 -6.41 -4.59
CA VAL A 146 15.29 -5.75 -3.78
C VAL A 146 14.85 -5.76 -2.32
N PRO A 147 15.63 -6.37 -1.41
CA PRO A 147 15.26 -6.47 -0.01
C PRO A 147 15.21 -5.11 0.68
N VAL A 148 14.28 -4.98 1.63
CA VAL A 148 14.07 -3.76 2.41
C VAL A 148 14.67 -3.95 3.80
N CYS A 149 15.48 -2.99 4.26
CA CYS A 149 16.08 -2.99 5.59
C CYS A 149 15.60 -1.81 6.44
N ARG A 150 15.45 -2.04 7.76
CA ARG A 150 14.93 -1.07 8.74
C ARG A 150 15.98 -0.71 9.80
N PRO A 151 16.98 0.13 9.49
CA PRO A 151 18.07 0.46 10.42
C PRO A 151 17.59 1.19 11.69
N LEU A 152 16.49 1.96 11.60
CA LEU A 152 15.97 2.73 12.74
C LEU A 152 15.00 1.94 13.62
N ARG A 153 14.81 0.64 13.35
CA ARG A 153 13.81 -0.20 14.01
C ARG A 153 13.90 -0.23 15.54
N GLU A 154 15.09 -0.06 16.11
CA GLU A 154 15.32 -0.10 17.57
C GLU A 154 15.34 1.29 18.22
N PHE A 155 15.00 2.35 17.48
CA PHE A 155 14.94 3.72 18.00
C PHE A 155 13.50 4.23 18.04
N LEU A 156 13.18 5.01 19.06
CA LEU A 156 11.91 5.72 19.21
C LEU A 156 11.94 7.03 18.39
N ASN A 157 10.76 7.53 18.01
CA ASN A 157 10.64 8.82 17.30
C ASN A 157 11.30 9.98 18.07
N LYS A 158 11.17 10.00 19.41
CA LYS A 158 11.78 11.02 20.28
C LYS A 158 13.32 10.95 20.24
N GLU A 159 13.89 9.76 20.18
CA GLU A 159 15.35 9.56 20.13
C GLU A 159 15.90 10.03 18.78
N VAL A 160 15.21 9.70 17.68
CA VAL A 160 15.57 10.19 16.34
C VAL A 160 15.48 11.71 16.29
N ALA A 161 14.42 12.31 16.83
CA ALA A 161 14.28 13.77 16.87
C ALA A 161 15.38 14.45 17.71
N LEU A 162 15.73 13.89 18.87
CA LEU A 162 16.84 14.39 19.69
C LEU A 162 18.18 14.27 18.96
N TYR A 163 18.42 13.15 18.26
CA TYR A 163 19.63 12.97 17.46
C TYR A 163 19.74 14.06 16.38
N LEU A 164 18.66 14.29 15.61
CA LEU A 164 18.62 15.33 14.58
C LEU A 164 18.90 16.72 15.17
N HIS A 165 18.30 17.05 16.32
CA HIS A 165 18.52 18.31 17.01
C HIS A 165 19.97 18.49 17.48
N LEU A 166 20.53 17.49 18.17
CA LEU A 166 21.88 17.55 18.72
C LEU A 166 22.97 17.62 17.64
N HIS A 167 22.71 17.02 16.47
CA HIS A 167 23.63 17.03 15.33
C HIS A 167 23.34 18.14 14.31
N ASN A 168 22.38 19.04 14.60
CA ASN A 168 21.95 20.10 13.67
C ASN A 168 21.60 19.57 12.27
N CYS A 169 21.02 18.37 12.19
CA CYS A 169 20.55 17.82 10.93
C CYS A 169 19.25 18.52 10.53
N SER A 170 19.23 19.12 9.35
CA SER A 170 18.01 19.71 8.79
C SER A 170 16.99 18.61 8.49
N TYR A 171 15.74 18.83 8.90
CA TYR A 171 14.62 17.99 8.47
C TYR A 171 13.38 18.85 8.16
N THR A 172 12.60 18.41 7.17
CA THR A 172 11.27 18.96 6.85
C THR A 172 10.17 17.98 7.23
N VAL A 173 9.13 18.48 7.91
CA VAL A 173 7.92 17.71 8.22
C VAL A 173 6.84 18.06 7.20
N LEU A 174 6.31 17.05 6.51
CA LEU A 174 5.24 17.22 5.55
C LEU A 174 3.87 16.84 6.14
N PRO A 175 2.81 17.59 5.80
CA PRO A 175 1.47 17.14 6.07
C PRO A 175 1.15 15.90 5.23
N ASP A 176 0.58 14.91 5.88
CA ASP A 176 0.05 13.70 5.27
C ASP A 176 -1.49 13.69 5.32
N LEU A 177 -2.11 12.58 4.89
CA LEU A 177 -3.57 12.40 4.93
C LEU A 177 -4.16 12.41 6.35
N LEU A 178 -3.31 12.29 7.36
CA LEU A 178 -3.67 12.21 8.77
C LEU A 178 -3.48 13.54 9.50
N THR A 179 -2.76 14.47 8.90
CA THR A 179 -2.44 15.76 9.50
C THR A 179 -3.71 16.55 9.76
N LYS A 180 -3.88 17.00 11.02
CA LYS A 180 -5.07 17.72 11.51
C LYS A 180 -6.39 16.94 11.42
N THR A 181 -6.35 15.63 11.26
CA THR A 181 -7.55 14.79 11.32
C THR A 181 -7.92 14.42 12.75
N ASP A 182 -9.21 14.16 12.98
CA ASP A 182 -9.72 13.70 14.27
C ASP A 182 -9.09 12.35 14.68
N THR A 183 -8.95 12.12 15.98
CA THR A 183 -8.38 10.87 16.53
C THR A 183 -9.15 9.61 16.11
N LYS A 184 -10.46 9.72 15.88
CA LYS A 184 -11.33 8.60 15.47
C LYS A 184 -11.58 8.56 13.96
N SER A 185 -10.88 9.37 13.17
CA SER A 185 -11.06 9.46 11.72
C SER A 185 -10.60 8.22 10.96
N SER A 186 -9.63 7.48 11.52
CA SER A 186 -9.05 6.27 10.92
C SER A 186 -8.48 5.35 11.99
N ILE A 187 -8.27 4.08 11.61
CA ILE A 187 -7.60 3.09 12.48
C ILE A 187 -6.18 3.54 12.78
N GLN A 188 -5.50 4.14 11.80
CA GLN A 188 -4.13 4.63 11.93
C GLN A 188 -4.03 5.75 12.97
N ARG A 189 -4.90 6.76 12.93
CA ARG A 189 -4.92 7.84 13.95
C ARG A 189 -5.27 7.33 15.33
N LEU A 190 -6.24 6.43 15.42
CA LEU A 190 -6.64 5.84 16.69
C LEU A 190 -5.48 5.06 17.32
N THR A 191 -4.77 4.29 16.50
CA THR A 191 -3.62 3.48 16.92
C THR A 191 -2.43 4.35 17.27
N GLU A 192 -2.11 5.38 16.49
CA GLU A 192 -1.07 6.37 16.79
C GLU A 192 -1.34 7.06 18.13
N SER A 193 -2.57 7.54 18.36
CA SER A 193 -2.95 8.15 19.63
C SER A 193 -2.87 7.16 20.79
N PHE A 194 -3.30 5.91 20.58
CA PHE A 194 -3.20 4.86 21.58
C PHE A 194 -1.74 4.59 21.97
N ILE A 195 -0.86 4.38 20.99
CA ILE A 195 0.57 4.10 21.22
C ILE A 195 1.25 5.29 21.89
N THR A 196 0.98 6.52 21.42
CA THR A 196 1.58 7.74 21.98
C THR A 196 1.21 7.90 23.45
N ASN A 197 -0.08 7.78 23.78
CA ASN A 197 -0.55 7.89 25.17
C ASN A 197 -0.01 6.74 26.03
N LEU A 198 0.05 5.52 25.50
CA LEU A 198 0.57 4.35 26.21
C LEU A 198 2.07 4.49 26.53
N GLN A 199 2.83 5.16 25.67
CA GLN A 199 4.26 5.38 25.87
C GLN A 199 4.56 6.39 27.01
N GLU A 200 3.61 7.27 27.37
CA GLU A 200 3.81 8.23 28.47
C GLU A 200 3.98 7.51 29.81
N ASP A 201 3.12 6.53 30.09
CA ASP A 201 3.14 5.77 31.34
C ASP A 201 4.00 4.50 31.24
N PHE A 202 4.11 3.91 30.04
CA PHE A 202 4.79 2.62 29.83
C PHE A 202 5.74 2.64 28.62
N PRO A 203 6.92 3.28 28.73
CA PRO A 203 7.85 3.43 27.60
C PRO A 203 8.33 2.12 26.97
N ALA A 204 8.44 1.05 27.75
CA ALA A 204 8.88 -0.27 27.28
C ALA A 204 7.83 -1.00 26.42
N THR A 205 6.59 -0.53 26.39
CA THR A 205 5.49 -1.21 25.71
C THR A 205 5.63 -1.17 24.19
N VAL A 206 6.13 -0.05 23.63
CA VAL A 206 6.40 0.08 22.19
C VAL A 206 7.32 -1.05 21.70
N PHE A 207 8.43 -1.27 22.41
CA PHE A 207 9.37 -2.34 22.12
C PHE A 207 8.74 -3.73 22.29
N THR A 208 7.92 -3.90 23.32
CA THR A 208 7.23 -5.18 23.57
C THR A 208 6.28 -5.53 22.42
N ILE A 209 5.50 -4.57 21.93
CA ILE A 209 4.55 -4.75 20.82
C ILE A 209 5.28 -5.22 19.56
N PHE A 210 6.23 -4.43 19.04
CA PHE A 210 6.84 -4.78 17.76
C PHE A 210 7.75 -6.03 17.86
N ARG A 211 8.44 -6.26 19.00
CA ARG A 211 9.25 -7.47 19.20
C ARG A 211 8.39 -8.72 19.28
N THR A 212 7.19 -8.60 19.86
CA THR A 212 6.22 -9.70 19.84
C THR A 212 5.80 -10.00 18.40
N GLY A 213 5.54 -8.97 17.58
CA GLY A 213 5.27 -9.12 16.15
C GLY A 213 6.37 -9.87 15.39
N GLY A 214 7.63 -9.53 15.64
CA GLY A 214 8.77 -10.20 15.01
C GLY A 214 8.88 -11.68 15.36
N LYS A 215 8.35 -12.10 16.53
CA LYS A 215 8.33 -13.51 16.96
C LYS A 215 7.19 -14.31 16.33
N LEU A 216 6.21 -13.68 15.68
CA LEU A 216 5.06 -14.35 15.05
C LEU A 216 5.42 -15.07 13.73
N SER A 217 6.67 -15.55 13.58
CA SER A 217 7.17 -16.17 12.36
C SER A 217 6.33 -17.38 11.97
N LYS A 218 5.82 -17.40 10.74
CA LYS A 218 5.34 -18.63 10.10
C LYS A 218 6.55 -19.36 9.51
N GLN A 219 6.62 -20.68 9.69
CA GLN A 219 7.60 -21.49 8.96
C GLN A 219 7.27 -21.42 7.47
N ASP A 220 8.20 -20.92 6.67
CA ASP A 220 8.04 -20.82 5.23
C ASP A 220 8.23 -22.19 4.59
N GLY A 221 7.12 -22.78 4.10
CA GLY A 221 7.18 -23.74 3.01
C GLY A 221 7.70 -23.05 1.75
N ILE A 222 8.74 -23.62 1.17
CA ILE A 222 9.52 -23.12 0.03
C ILE A 222 8.88 -23.61 -1.29
N LEU A 223 8.93 -22.75 -2.31
CA LEU A 223 8.62 -22.96 -3.73
C LEU A 223 7.12 -22.97 -4.16
N GLY A 224 6.76 -22.05 -5.08
CA GLY A 224 5.52 -22.12 -5.86
C GLY A 224 4.34 -21.25 -5.40
N SER A 225 4.43 -20.53 -4.29
CA SER A 225 3.32 -19.68 -3.80
C SER A 225 3.16 -18.40 -4.63
N LYS A 226 1.97 -18.17 -5.20
CA LYS A 226 1.62 -16.90 -5.85
C LYS A 226 1.68 -15.73 -4.86
N LEU A 227 2.12 -14.56 -5.33
CA LEU A 227 2.32 -13.37 -4.53
C LEU A 227 1.20 -12.35 -4.73
N CYS A 228 0.88 -11.59 -3.68
CA CYS A 228 -0.04 -10.48 -3.72
C CYS A 228 0.52 -9.34 -4.57
N PHE A 229 -0.25 -8.83 -5.54
CA PHE A 229 0.20 -7.74 -6.42
C PHE A 229 0.48 -6.41 -5.70
N LEU A 230 -0.11 -6.20 -4.52
CA LEU A 230 0.03 -4.96 -3.77
C LEU A 230 1.19 -4.99 -2.78
N CYS A 231 1.20 -6.00 -1.92
CA CYS A 231 2.15 -6.08 -0.80
C CYS A 231 3.25 -7.14 -1.00
N MET A 232 3.27 -7.84 -2.14
CA MET A 232 4.21 -8.92 -2.49
C MET A 232 4.27 -10.06 -1.46
N SER A 233 3.31 -10.12 -0.54
CA SER A 233 3.22 -11.20 0.44
C SER A 233 2.59 -12.44 -0.20
N LYS A 234 2.91 -13.61 0.35
CA LYS A 234 2.26 -14.87 -0.06
C LYS A 234 0.74 -14.74 0.04
N LEU A 235 0.05 -15.23 -0.97
CA LEU A 235 -1.40 -15.29 -0.98
C LEU A 235 -1.88 -16.30 0.07
N ASP A 236 -2.68 -15.82 1.02
CA ASP A 236 -3.24 -16.60 2.13
C ASP A 236 -4.66 -17.12 1.83
N ASN A 237 -5.16 -16.85 0.63
CA ASN A 237 -6.49 -17.22 0.14
C ASN A 237 -6.47 -18.36 -0.89
N ILE A 238 -5.30 -18.81 -1.33
CA ILE A 238 -5.13 -19.97 -2.22
C ILE A 238 -4.95 -21.20 -1.34
N GLU A 239 -5.87 -22.16 -1.46
CA GLU A 239 -5.87 -23.42 -0.70
C GLU A 239 -5.59 -23.22 0.80
N PRO A 240 -6.38 -22.38 1.49
CA PRO A 240 -6.14 -22.10 2.90
C PRO A 240 -6.39 -23.35 3.74
N ASP A 241 -5.64 -23.47 4.85
CA ASP A 241 -5.90 -24.46 5.89
C ASP A 241 -7.39 -24.37 6.31
N PRO A 242 -8.13 -25.51 6.37
CA PRO A 242 -9.53 -25.53 6.78
C PRO A 242 -9.79 -24.91 8.16
N CYS A 243 -8.81 -24.96 9.05
CA CYS A 243 -8.82 -24.38 10.39
C CYS A 243 -8.15 -22.99 10.45
N SER A 244 -7.91 -22.34 9.29
CA SER A 244 -7.36 -20.99 9.26
C SER A 244 -8.37 -19.94 9.74
N ALA A 245 -7.84 -18.83 10.25
CA ALA A 245 -8.64 -17.64 10.57
C ALA A 245 -9.42 -17.11 9.36
N LEU A 246 -8.89 -17.30 8.14
CA LEU A 246 -9.56 -16.91 6.92
C LEU A 246 -10.83 -17.74 6.65
N GLU A 247 -10.76 -19.06 6.80
CA GLU A 247 -11.92 -19.93 6.62
C GLU A 247 -12.99 -19.68 7.70
N ALA A 248 -12.57 -19.44 8.96
CA ALA A 248 -13.48 -19.04 10.03
C ALA A 248 -14.22 -17.71 9.72
N LEU A 249 -13.52 -16.73 9.11
CA LEU A 249 -14.13 -15.49 8.66
C LEU A 249 -15.11 -15.71 7.51
N LYS A 250 -14.75 -16.51 6.50
CA LYS A 250 -15.65 -16.85 5.38
C LYS A 250 -16.91 -17.58 5.86
N LEU A 251 -16.77 -18.48 6.82
CA LEU A 251 -17.90 -19.17 7.44
C LEU A 251 -18.82 -18.19 8.17
N SER A 252 -18.25 -17.33 9.02
CA SER A 252 -18.99 -16.28 9.72
C SER A 252 -19.73 -15.36 8.75
N GLU A 253 -19.10 -14.96 7.64
CA GLU A 253 -19.71 -14.15 6.60
C GLU A 253 -20.89 -14.86 5.92
N LYS A 254 -20.73 -16.14 5.54
CA LYS A 254 -21.82 -16.95 4.95
C LYS A 254 -23.00 -17.07 5.89
N LEU A 255 -22.76 -17.36 7.17
CA LEU A 255 -23.81 -17.47 8.18
C LEU A 255 -24.54 -16.14 8.39
N SER A 256 -23.79 -15.04 8.43
CA SER A 256 -24.37 -13.69 8.59
C SER A 256 -25.28 -13.32 7.41
N LYS A 257 -24.89 -13.65 6.17
CA LYS A 257 -25.73 -13.45 4.98
C LYS A 257 -26.99 -14.32 5.01
N ALA A 258 -26.85 -15.60 5.34
CA ALA A 258 -27.98 -16.53 5.44
C ALA A 258 -29.01 -16.08 6.49
N LEU A 259 -28.56 -15.55 7.64
CA LEU A 259 -29.44 -15.00 8.68
C LEU A 259 -30.23 -13.78 8.19
N ASN A 260 -29.61 -12.91 7.40
CA ASN A 260 -30.28 -11.74 6.82
C ASN A 260 -31.31 -12.14 5.74
N ASP A 261 -31.06 -13.21 4.98
CA ASP A 261 -32.03 -13.72 4.01
C ASP A 261 -33.26 -14.35 4.68
N VAL A 262 -33.10 -14.95 5.87
CA VAL A 262 -34.22 -15.51 6.65
C VAL A 262 -35.10 -14.41 7.27
N THR A 263 -34.51 -13.30 7.72
CA THR A 263 -35.28 -12.19 8.32
C THR A 263 -36.05 -11.37 7.29
N VAL A 264 -35.52 -11.21 6.06
CA VAL A 264 -36.22 -10.49 4.97
C VAL A 264 -37.39 -11.28 4.40
N ASN A 265 -37.30 -12.62 4.35
CA ASN A 265 -38.40 -13.47 3.87
C ASN A 265 -39.55 -13.64 4.88
N SER A 266 -39.45 -13.03 6.07
CA SER A 266 -40.45 -13.12 7.14
C SER A 266 -41.36 -11.87 7.24
N ILE A 267 -41.18 -10.89 6.35
CA ILE A 267 -42.02 -9.69 6.28
C ILE A 267 -42.68 -9.64 4.89
N PRO A 268 -43.99 -9.94 4.75
CA PRO A 268 -44.69 -9.60 3.53
C PRO A 268 -44.96 -8.11 3.58
N ASP A 269 -44.33 -7.30 2.73
CA ASP A 269 -45.02 -6.18 2.10
C ASP A 269 -44.25 -5.59 0.92
N ALA A 270 -45.03 -5.36 -0.13
CA ALA A 270 -44.66 -4.83 -1.43
C ALA A 270 -44.13 -3.40 -1.35
N VAL A 271 -43.03 -3.08 -2.04
CA VAL A 271 -42.89 -1.89 -2.90
C VAL A 271 -41.75 -2.15 -3.90
N ASN A 272 -42.03 -1.86 -5.17
CA ASN A 272 -41.12 -1.91 -6.32
C ASN A 272 -39.74 -1.29 -6.06
N GLY A 273 -38.68 -2.08 -6.27
CA GLY A 273 -37.33 -1.62 -6.51
C GLY A 273 -36.68 -2.52 -7.54
N GLU A 274 -36.30 -1.94 -8.68
CA GLU A 274 -35.70 -2.64 -9.82
C GLU A 274 -34.56 -3.56 -9.39
N ARG A 275 -34.75 -4.87 -9.57
CA ARG A 275 -33.69 -5.86 -9.45
C ARG A 275 -32.76 -5.70 -10.65
N SER A 276 -31.69 -4.93 -10.49
CA SER A 276 -30.53 -5.04 -11.37
C SER A 276 -29.83 -6.38 -11.07
N SER A 277 -29.65 -7.17 -12.12
CA SER A 277 -29.04 -8.50 -12.08
C SER A 277 -27.56 -8.44 -11.64
N PRO A 278 -27.10 -9.21 -10.62
CA PRO A 278 -25.73 -9.11 -10.10
C PRO A 278 -24.68 -9.95 -10.86
N LEU A 279 -25.07 -10.69 -11.90
CA LEU A 279 -24.35 -11.94 -12.21
C LEU A 279 -23.04 -11.80 -13.02
N SER A 280 -22.80 -10.68 -13.72
CA SER A 280 -21.63 -10.57 -14.62
C SER A 280 -20.45 -9.79 -14.02
N SER A 281 -20.68 -8.70 -13.29
CA SER A 281 -19.61 -7.87 -12.72
C SER A 281 -19.04 -8.44 -11.41
N ASP A 282 -19.87 -9.11 -10.60
CA ASP A 282 -19.41 -9.75 -9.36
C ASP A 282 -18.44 -10.91 -9.63
N PHE A 283 -18.62 -11.62 -10.75
CA PHE A 283 -17.76 -12.74 -11.13
C PHE A 283 -16.35 -12.30 -11.56
N GLU A 284 -16.22 -11.19 -12.30
CA GLU A 284 -14.90 -10.64 -12.66
C GLU A 284 -14.15 -10.07 -11.45
N ASN A 285 -14.87 -9.40 -10.54
CA ASN A 285 -14.30 -8.84 -9.31
C ASN A 285 -13.77 -9.93 -8.39
N GLN A 286 -14.52 -11.03 -8.22
CA GLN A 286 -14.07 -12.20 -7.48
C GLN A 286 -12.82 -12.85 -8.10
N ASN A 287 -12.64 -12.77 -9.42
CA ASN A 287 -11.45 -13.31 -10.08
C ASN A 287 -10.19 -12.44 -9.90
N LEU A 288 -10.33 -11.12 -9.76
CA LEU A 288 -9.19 -10.22 -9.55
C LEU A 288 -8.75 -10.16 -8.08
N LEU A 289 -9.67 -10.33 -7.13
CA LEU A 289 -9.33 -10.45 -5.70
C LEU A 289 -8.48 -11.71 -5.40
N LYS A 290 -8.47 -12.70 -6.28
CA LYS A 290 -7.60 -13.88 -6.18
C LYS A 290 -6.11 -13.55 -6.30
N PHE A 291 -5.74 -12.37 -6.81
CA PHE A 291 -4.35 -11.90 -6.90
C PHE A 291 -3.94 -11.02 -5.70
N LEU A 292 -4.84 -10.82 -4.74
CA LEU A 292 -4.59 -10.07 -3.52
C LEU A 292 -4.67 -10.98 -2.31
N CYS A 293 -3.81 -10.75 -1.31
CA CYS A 293 -3.98 -11.41 -0.02
C CYS A 293 -5.26 -10.92 0.66
N HIS A 294 -5.71 -11.64 1.68
CA HIS A 294 -6.91 -11.29 2.45
C HIS A 294 -6.90 -9.82 2.88
N GLY A 295 -5.82 -9.39 3.53
CA GLY A 295 -5.66 -8.01 4.00
C GLY A 295 -5.82 -6.96 2.91
N CYS A 296 -5.08 -7.10 1.80
CA CYS A 296 -5.21 -6.17 0.67
C CYS A 296 -6.59 -6.26 0.00
N SER A 297 -7.23 -7.43 -0.02
CA SER A 297 -8.58 -7.59 -0.61
C SER A 297 -9.65 -6.79 0.15
N VAL A 298 -9.52 -6.67 1.48
CA VAL A 298 -10.49 -5.97 2.35
C VAL A 298 -10.62 -4.50 1.95
N ALA A 299 -9.52 -3.85 1.57
CA ALA A 299 -9.50 -2.47 1.10
C ALA A 299 -10.42 -2.22 -0.12
N PHE A 300 -10.71 -3.26 -0.91
CA PHE A 300 -11.52 -3.18 -2.13
C PHE A 300 -12.94 -3.75 -1.97
N ARG A 301 -13.28 -4.39 -0.85
CA ARG A 301 -14.58 -5.10 -0.69
C ARG A 301 -15.80 -4.19 -0.77
N ASN A 302 -15.67 -2.94 -0.35
CA ASN A 302 -16.79 -1.98 -0.29
C ASN A 302 -16.95 -1.13 -1.56
N ASN A 303 -16.17 -1.41 -2.60
CA ASN A 303 -16.17 -0.64 -3.83
C ASN A 303 -17.40 -1.04 -4.68
N LYS A 304 -18.57 -0.45 -4.37
CA LYS A 304 -19.89 -0.83 -4.91
C LYS A 304 -20.08 -0.51 -6.40
N ARG A 305 -19.17 0.23 -7.04
CA ARG A 305 -19.19 0.51 -8.49
C ARG A 305 -18.58 -0.66 -9.28
N SER A 306 -19.33 -1.76 -9.35
CA SER A 306 -18.89 -3.05 -9.88
C SER A 306 -18.56 -3.08 -11.39
N SER A 307 -18.86 -2.03 -12.18
CA SER A 307 -18.47 -1.99 -13.60
C SER A 307 -17.05 -1.48 -13.87
N LYS A 308 -16.39 -0.86 -12.86
CA LYS A 308 -15.02 -0.33 -12.97
C LYS A 308 -14.16 -0.76 -11.77
N PHE A 309 -13.91 -2.05 -11.65
CA PHE A 309 -12.81 -2.53 -10.80
C PHE A 309 -11.50 -1.80 -11.13
N SER A 310 -10.75 -1.41 -10.10
CA SER A 310 -9.62 -0.48 -10.19
C SER A 310 -8.75 -0.73 -11.44
N PRO A 311 -8.62 0.27 -12.35
CA PRO A 311 -7.81 0.12 -13.56
C PRO A 311 -6.37 -0.31 -13.23
N PHE A 312 -5.89 -0.01 -12.03
CA PHE A 312 -4.58 -0.40 -11.50
C PHE A 312 -4.44 -1.93 -11.41
N LEU A 313 -5.41 -2.63 -10.82
CA LEU A 313 -5.35 -4.09 -10.68
C LEU A 313 -5.55 -4.80 -12.03
N LYS A 314 -6.41 -4.25 -12.90
CA LYS A 314 -6.56 -4.75 -14.28
C LYS A 314 -5.26 -4.58 -15.06
N GLN A 315 -4.57 -3.45 -14.88
CA GLN A 315 -3.30 -3.16 -15.52
C GLN A 315 -2.19 -4.08 -15.01
N MET A 316 -2.09 -4.31 -13.70
CA MET A 316 -1.16 -5.27 -13.13
C MET A 316 -1.38 -6.69 -13.67
N LYS A 317 -2.63 -7.18 -13.69
CA LYS A 317 -2.95 -8.49 -14.26
C LYS A 317 -2.60 -8.60 -15.74
N ARG A 318 -3.00 -7.62 -16.56
CA ARG A 318 -2.66 -7.60 -18.00
C ARG A 318 -1.16 -7.67 -18.23
N ASN A 319 -0.40 -7.07 -17.34
CA ASN A 319 1.05 -7.02 -17.48
C ASN A 319 1.73 -8.30 -16.99
N GLU A 320 1.24 -8.96 -15.93
CA GLU A 320 1.70 -10.31 -15.55
C GLU A 320 1.48 -11.29 -16.71
N MET A 321 0.27 -11.30 -17.29
CA MET A 321 -0.04 -12.14 -18.45
C MET A 321 0.89 -11.89 -19.65
N LYS A 322 1.37 -10.65 -19.85
CA LYS A 322 2.32 -10.33 -20.93
C LYS A 322 3.71 -10.89 -20.66
N GLU A 323 4.18 -10.88 -19.42
CA GLU A 323 5.47 -11.46 -19.05
C GLU A 323 5.40 -12.99 -19.18
N ASP A 324 4.34 -13.62 -18.68
CA ASP A 324 4.13 -15.06 -18.84
C ASP A 324 4.16 -15.46 -20.33
N ILE A 325 3.48 -14.70 -21.20
CA ILE A 325 3.47 -14.97 -22.65
C ILE A 325 4.87 -14.78 -23.27
N LYS A 326 5.66 -13.79 -22.83
CA LYS A 326 7.03 -13.60 -23.34
C LYS A 326 7.91 -14.82 -23.05
N ASP A 327 7.74 -15.45 -21.89
CA ASP A 327 8.49 -16.67 -21.54
C ASP A 327 8.11 -17.88 -22.44
N PHE A 328 6.92 -17.86 -23.07
CA PHE A 328 6.48 -18.87 -24.04
C PHE A 328 6.76 -18.50 -25.51
N LEU A 329 7.18 -17.27 -25.80
CA LEU A 329 7.58 -16.86 -27.15
C LEU A 329 9.03 -17.29 -27.38
N ILE A 330 9.21 -18.41 -28.08
CA ILE A 330 10.52 -18.85 -28.59
C ILE A 330 11.09 -17.71 -29.46
N ASN A 331 12.30 -17.24 -29.14
CA ASN A 331 13.04 -16.29 -29.97
C ASN A 331 13.23 -16.91 -31.37
N ALA A 332 12.43 -16.48 -32.34
CA ALA A 332 12.55 -16.89 -33.74
C ALA A 332 13.71 -16.16 -34.46
N GLU A 333 14.80 -15.91 -33.76
CA GLU A 333 16.00 -15.27 -34.30
C GLU A 333 17.22 -16.16 -33.97
N GLY A 334 17.38 -17.21 -34.76
CA GLY A 334 18.49 -18.15 -34.56
C GLY A 334 18.47 -19.34 -35.51
N GLU A 335 18.17 -19.17 -36.79
CA GLU A 335 18.50 -20.13 -37.84
C GLU A 335 18.40 -19.47 -39.22
N ALA A 336 19.48 -18.80 -39.61
CA ALA A 336 19.82 -18.51 -41.01
C ALA A 336 21.35 -18.46 -41.12
N SER A 337 21.95 -19.64 -41.15
CA SER A 337 23.30 -19.88 -41.67
C SER A 337 23.24 -20.14 -43.16
#